data_AF-A0A357D1W8-F1
#
_entry.id   AF-A0A357D1W8-F1
#
_cell.length_a   1.000
_cell.length_b   1.000
_cell.length_c   1.000
_cell.angle_alpha   90.00
_cell.angle_beta   90.00
_cell.angle_gamma   90.00
#
_symmetry.space_group_name_H-M   'P 1'
#
loop_
_entity.id
_entity.type
_entity.pdbx_description
1 polymer ?
#
loop_
_entity_poly.entity_id
_entity_poly.type
_entity_poly.pdbx_seq_one_letter_code
_entity_poly.pdbx_strand_id
1 'polypeptide(L)'
;LERGGGSRGSYLVIEAEGEQIEGLDHQWRLRPELPILNQYTLEYGLDGEAHRTRWVPVRPIPEDNFWFEKVWQMYRDQEIYKTNAE
;
A
#
# COMPACT_ATOMS: atom_id res chain seq x y z
N LEU A 1 -0.91 4.80 -13.12
CA LEU A 1 -0.13 6.03 -12.86
C LEU A 1 -0.92 7.30 -13.23
N GLU A 2 -1.84 7.24 -14.20
CA GLU A 2 -2.64 8.39 -14.68
C GLU A 2 -3.54 9.07 -13.64
N ARG A 3 -3.91 8.38 -12.55
CA ARG A 3 -4.70 8.97 -11.45
C ARG A 3 -3.95 10.06 -10.67
N GLY A 4 -2.71 10.35 -11.06
CA GLY A 4 -1.82 11.26 -10.35
C GLY A 4 -1.40 10.67 -9.01
N GLY A 5 -1.08 11.57 -8.10
CA GLY A 5 -0.58 11.27 -6.77
C GLY A 5 -0.04 12.54 -6.12
N GLY A 6 0.58 12.39 -4.97
CA GLY A 6 1.11 13.49 -4.19
C GLY A 6 2.30 13.03 -3.35
N SER A 7 2.90 13.98 -2.65
CA SER A 7 3.93 13.68 -1.66
C SER A 7 3.31 12.85 -0.52
N ARG A 8 4.02 11.83 -0.03
CA ARG A 8 3.56 11.00 1.10
C ARG A 8 4.73 10.32 1.80
N GLY A 9 4.72 10.32 3.13
CA GLY A 9 5.68 9.59 3.96
C GLY A 9 7.13 9.95 3.61
N SER A 10 7.87 8.98 3.07
CA SER A 10 9.28 9.11 2.72
C SER A 10 9.56 9.55 1.26
N TYR A 11 8.55 10.02 0.51
CA TYR A 11 8.72 10.50 -0.85
C TYR A 11 8.02 11.84 -1.09
N LEU A 12 8.67 12.71 -1.86
CA LEU A 12 8.23 14.07 -2.14
C LEU A 12 8.08 14.28 -3.66
N VAL A 13 6.94 14.82 -4.07
CA VAL A 13 6.64 15.19 -5.45
C VAL A 13 6.79 16.70 -5.56
N ILE A 14 7.65 17.19 -6.44
CA ILE A 14 7.81 18.63 -6.70
C ILE A 14 6.81 19.09 -7.75
N GLU A 15 6.17 20.23 -7.50
CA GLU A 15 5.22 20.88 -8.41
C GLU A 15 5.39 22.40 -8.33
N ALA A 16 5.49 23.08 -9.48
CA ALA A 16 5.78 24.51 -9.53
C ALA A 16 4.71 25.37 -8.83
N GLU A 17 3.44 24.96 -8.93
CA GLU A 17 2.30 25.59 -8.27
C GLU A 17 1.96 24.93 -6.91
N GLY A 18 2.83 24.06 -6.42
CA GLY A 18 2.65 23.33 -5.18
C GLY A 18 2.80 24.19 -3.91
N GLU A 19 2.64 23.52 -2.77
CA GLU A 19 2.78 24.12 -1.45
C GLU A 19 4.25 24.40 -1.11
N GLN A 20 4.49 25.58 -0.55
CA GLN A 20 5.82 25.98 -0.10
C GLN A 20 6.24 25.15 1.12
N ILE A 21 7.47 24.63 1.09
CA ILE A 21 8.07 23.96 2.24
C ILE A 21 8.79 25.00 3.09
N GLU A 22 8.44 25.07 4.37
CA GLU A 22 9.11 25.97 5.31
C GLU A 22 10.60 25.64 5.41
N GLY A 23 11.45 26.66 5.32
CA GLY A 23 12.91 26.51 5.39
C GLY A 23 13.60 26.06 4.10
N LEU A 24 12.87 25.87 2.99
CA LEU A 24 13.44 25.60 1.66
C LEU A 24 13.15 26.73 0.67
N ASP A 25 13.98 26.84 -0.38
CA ASP A 25 13.80 27.84 -1.44
C ASP A 25 12.46 27.68 -2.18
N HIS A 26 12.00 28.74 -2.84
CA HIS A 26 10.72 28.77 -3.57
C HIS A 26 10.59 27.78 -4.74
N GLN A 27 11.70 27.25 -5.24
CA GLN A 27 11.71 26.18 -6.25
C GLN A 27 11.29 24.83 -5.66
N TRP A 28 11.42 24.65 -4.34
CA TRP A 28 11.04 23.46 -3.60
C TRP A 28 9.60 23.59 -3.11
N ARG A 29 8.68 23.40 -4.04
CA ARG A 29 7.24 23.33 -3.79
C ARG A 29 6.76 21.92 -3.95
N LEU A 30 6.05 21.40 -2.95
CA LEU A 30 5.55 20.03 -2.99
C LEU A 30 4.12 19.99 -3.51
N ARG A 31 3.81 18.93 -4.26
CA ARG A 31 2.43 18.53 -4.48
C ARG A 31 1.92 17.85 -3.20
N PRO A 32 0.83 18.33 -2.58
CA PRO A 32 0.26 17.72 -1.39
C PRO A 32 -0.12 16.27 -1.64
N GLU A 33 -0.20 15.49 -0.56
CA GLU A 33 -0.75 14.14 -0.63
C GLU A 33 -2.14 14.15 -1.27
N LEU A 34 -2.48 13.08 -1.99
CA LEU A 34 -3.83 12.86 -2.49
C LEU A 34 -4.55 11.81 -1.61
N PRO A 35 -5.31 12.22 -0.57
CA PRO A 35 -5.71 11.32 0.52
C PRO A 35 -6.63 10.18 0.09
N ILE A 36 -7.39 10.34 -1.00
CA ILE A 36 -8.23 9.26 -1.54
C ILE A 36 -7.42 8.01 -1.92
N LEU A 37 -6.14 8.19 -2.30
CA LEU A 37 -5.26 7.07 -2.65
C LEU A 37 -4.84 6.25 -1.42
N ASN A 38 -5.05 6.72 -0.19
CA ASN A 38 -4.77 5.93 1.02
C ASN A 38 -5.70 4.72 1.19
N GLN A 39 -6.82 4.72 0.47
CA GLN A 39 -7.74 3.59 0.44
C GLN A 39 -7.33 2.52 -0.59
N TYR A 40 -6.25 2.76 -1.34
CA TYR A 40 -5.80 1.87 -2.41
C TYR A 40 -4.31 1.57 -2.33
N THR A 41 -3.91 0.42 -2.87
CA THR A 41 -2.53 0.06 -3.16
C THR A 41 -2.39 -0.17 -4.67
N LEU A 42 -1.26 0.24 -5.25
CA LEU A 42 -0.92 -0.09 -6.62
C LEU A 42 -0.11 -1.40 -6.60
N GLU A 43 -0.72 -2.48 -7.08
CA GLU A 43 -0.02 -3.73 -7.28
C GLU A 43 0.58 -3.77 -8.68
N TYR A 44 1.79 -4.28 -8.76
CA TYR A 44 2.49 -4.57 -10.00
C TYR A 44 2.76 -6.07 -10.08
N GLY A 45 2.53 -6.65 -11.26
CA GLY A 45 2.80 -8.05 -11.53
C GLY A 45 3.44 -8.22 -12.90
N LEU A 46 4.31 -9.22 -13.00
CA LEU A 46 4.85 -9.72 -14.26
C LEU A 46 4.15 -11.06 -14.58
N ASP A 47 3.51 -11.11 -15.74
CA ASP A 47 2.74 -12.26 -16.24
C ASP A 47 3.37 -12.72 -17.56
N GLY A 48 4.29 -13.69 -17.49
CA GLY A 48 5.20 -14.00 -18.58
C GLY A 48 6.11 -12.79 -18.89
N GLU A 49 5.96 -12.21 -20.08
CA GLU A 49 6.64 -10.97 -20.48
C GLU A 49 5.75 -9.72 -20.29
N ALA A 50 4.48 -9.90 -19.91
CA ALA A 50 3.53 -8.80 -19.80
C ALA A 50 3.62 -8.13 -18.41
N HIS A 51 3.84 -6.82 -18.41
CA HIS A 51 3.80 -5.98 -17.22
C HIS A 51 2.37 -5.52 -16.95
N ARG A 52 1.84 -5.77 -15.74
CA ARG A 52 0.49 -5.36 -15.34
C ARG A 52 0.54 -4.51 -14.07
N THR A 53 -0.29 -3.48 -14.02
CA THR A 53 -0.54 -2.71 -12.80
C THR A 53 -2.03 -2.66 -12.50
N ARG A 54 -2.39 -2.72 -11.23
CA ARG A 54 -3.79 -2.62 -10.79
C ARG A 54 -3.91 -1.87 -9.47
N TRP A 55 -4.90 -0.99 -9.39
CA TRP A 55 -5.29 -0.38 -8.13
C TRP A 55 -6.22 -1.33 -7.38
N VAL A 56 -5.82 -1.76 -6.19
CA VAL A 56 -6.62 -2.63 -5.32
C VAL A 56 -6.99 -1.85 -4.06
N PRO A 57 -8.21 -2.02 -3.51
CA PRO A 57 -8.53 -1.47 -2.19
C PRO A 57 -7.57 -2.02 -1.13
N VAL A 58 -7.18 -1.18 -0.18
CA VAL A 58 -6.43 -1.62 1.00
C VAL A 58 -7.29 -2.63 1.77
N ARG A 59 -6.69 -3.75 2.16
CA ARG A 59 -7.38 -4.77 2.95
C ARG A 59 -7.75 -4.19 4.32
N PRO A 60 -8.99 -4.38 4.79
CA PRO A 60 -9.36 -3.95 6.13
C PRO A 60 -8.50 -4.70 7.15
N ILE A 61 -8.31 -4.08 8.32
CA ILE A 61 -7.76 -4.79 9.48
C ILE A 61 -8.76 -5.92 9.81
N PRO A 62 -8.30 -7.18 9.90
CA PRO A 62 -9.18 -8.28 10.27
C PRO A 62 -9.87 -8.00 11.61
N GLU A 63 -11.10 -8.47 11.76
CA GLU A 63 -11.78 -8.43 13.05
C GLU A 63 -11.17 -9.50 13.98
N ASP A 64 -10.58 -9.07 15.09
CA ASP A 64 -9.86 -9.95 16.01
C ASP A 64 -10.81 -10.58 17.03
N ASN A 65 -11.32 -11.77 16.72
CA ASN A 65 -11.94 -12.67 17.71
C ASN A 65 -11.02 -13.83 18.10
N PHE A 66 -9.72 -13.72 17.80
CA PHE A 66 -8.77 -14.82 17.92
C PHE A 66 -7.96 -14.73 19.21
N TRP A 67 -7.91 -15.84 19.95
CA TRP A 67 -6.98 -16.01 21.07
C TRP A 67 -5.65 -16.54 20.53
N PHE A 68 -4.56 -15.79 20.71
CA PHE A 68 -3.26 -16.07 20.12
C PHE A 68 -2.81 -17.51 20.36
N GLU A 69 -2.93 -18.01 21.57
CA GLU A 69 -2.52 -19.35 21.98
C GLU A 69 -3.27 -20.44 21.20
N LYS A 70 -4.55 -20.22 20.91
CA LYS A 70 -5.37 -21.15 20.12
C LYS A 70 -4.97 -21.13 18.65
N VAL A 71 -4.79 -19.95 18.06
CA VAL A 71 -4.32 -19.84 16.66
C VAL A 71 -2.92 -20.44 16.51
N TRP A 72 -2.05 -20.22 17.51
CA TRP A 72 -0.70 -20.77 17.51
C TRP A 72 -0.70 -22.31 17.63
N GLN A 73 -1.57 -22.86 18.46
CA GLN A 73 -1.77 -24.31 18.53
C GLN A 73 -2.26 -24.86 17.18
N MET A 74 -3.33 -24.28 16.60
CA MET A 74 -3.85 -24.70 15.29
C MET A 74 -2.82 -24.59 14.16
N TYR A 75 -1.93 -23.59 14.21
CA TYR A 75 -0.80 -23.47 13.29
C TYR A 75 0.17 -24.64 13.44
N ARG A 76 0.58 -24.94 14.67
CA ARG A 76 1.49 -26.05 14.98
C ARG A 76 0.91 -27.41 14.60
N ASP A 77 -0.40 -27.55 14.73
CA ASP A 77 -1.14 -28.78 14.41
C ASP A 77 -1.50 -28.87 12.92
N GLN A 78 -1.04 -27.91 12.08
CA GLN A 78 -1.27 -27.83 10.64
C GLN A 78 -2.76 -27.72 10.23
N GLU A 79 -3.62 -27.27 11.14
CA GLU A 79 -5.07 -27.17 10.89
C GLU A 79 -5.45 -25.94 10.05
N ILE A 80 -4.59 -24.91 10.03
CA ILE A 80 -4.84 -23.65 9.32
C ILE A 80 -4.49 -23.75 7.82
N TYR A 81 -3.58 -24.64 7.43
CA TYR A 81 -3.17 -24.80 6.04
C TYR A 81 -3.63 -26.15 5.50
N LYS A 82 -4.50 -26.14 4.49
CA LYS A 82 -4.71 -27.34 3.68
C LYS A 82 -3.51 -27.50 2.76
N THR A 83 -2.67 -28.48 3.04
CA THR A 83 -1.76 -29.00 2.02
C THR A 83 -2.63 -29.66 0.96
N ASN A 84 -2.74 -29.02 -0.22
CA ASN A 84 -3.19 -29.75 -1.40
C ASN A 84 -2.09 -30.77 -1.69
N ALA A 85 -2.27 -32.00 -1.21
CA ALA A 85 -1.47 -33.12 -1.65
C ALA A 85 -1.88 -33.44 -3.09
N GLU A 86 -0.97 -33.22 -4.04
CA GLU A 86 -1.02 -33.80 -5.38
C GLU A 86 -0.85 -35.32 -5.33
#